data_AF-A0A0F0DXC8-F1
#
_entry.id   AF-A0A0F0DXC8-F1
#
_cell.length_a   1.000
_cell.length_b   1.000
_cell.length_c   1.000
_cell.angle_alpha   90.00
_cell.angle_beta   90.00
_cell.angle_gamma   90.00
#
_symmetry.space_group_name_H-M   'P 1'
#
loop_
_entity.id
_entity.type
_entity.pdbx_description
1 polymer ?
#
loop_
_entity_poly.entity_id
_entity_poly.type
_entity_poly.pdbx_seq_one_letter_code
_entity_poly.pdbx_strand_id
1 'polypeptide(L)'
;MTAEEAFDAAALAACGKGEWPSRAVFWSAVRFGMKAVEAARWADAEERWSSLWRVAVAEHLPPIPDAPLVGAPASVVQAKTHLARMHEIVGSRRQDVLR
;
A
#
# COMPACT_ATOMS: atom_id res chain seq x y z
N MET A 1 7.07 6.57 -9.30
CA MET A 1 5.67 6.15 -9.37
C MET A 1 4.91 7.24 -10.08
N THR A 2 4.30 6.93 -11.22
CA THR A 2 3.40 7.82 -11.98
C THR A 2 1.97 7.71 -11.44
N ALA A 3 1.07 8.58 -11.92
CA ALA A 3 -0.34 8.54 -11.52
C ALA A 3 -1.03 7.26 -12.02
N GLU A 4 -0.65 6.80 -13.20
CA GLU A 4 -1.12 5.55 -13.82
C GLU A 4 -0.65 4.33 -13.02
N GLU A 5 0.65 4.24 -12.73
CA GLU A 5 1.20 3.17 -11.87
C GLU A 5 0.53 3.14 -10.49
N ALA A 6 0.21 4.32 -9.95
CA ALA A 6 -0.54 4.46 -8.71
C ALA A 6 -2.01 3.98 -8.83
N PHE A 7 -2.66 4.25 -9.96
CA PHE A 7 -4.03 3.80 -10.23
C PHE A 7 -4.09 2.27 -10.35
N ASP A 8 -3.18 1.66 -11.11
CA ASP A 8 -3.11 0.22 -11.28
C ASP A 8 -2.82 -0.49 -9.95
N ALA A 9 -1.88 0.03 -9.17
CA ALA A 9 -1.59 -0.50 -7.85
C ALA A 9 -2.80 -0.37 -6.91
N ALA A 10 -3.55 0.72 -7.00
CA ALA A 10 -4.78 0.89 -6.22
C ALA A 10 -5.87 -0.10 -6.63
N ALA A 11 -6.05 -0.38 -7.93
CA ALA A 11 -7.02 -1.35 -8.41
C ALA A 11 -6.71 -2.78 -7.91
N LEU A 12 -5.43 -3.18 -7.94
CA LEU A 12 -4.98 -4.45 -7.40
C LEU A 12 -5.20 -4.55 -5.89
N ALA A 13 -4.84 -3.51 -5.13
CA ALA A 13 -5.01 -3.47 -3.68
C ALA A 13 -6.49 -3.46 -3.28
N ALA A 14 -7.35 -2.73 -4.00
CA ALA A 14 -8.81 -2.72 -3.77
C ALA A 14 -9.44 -4.11 -3.97
N CYS A 15 -8.91 -4.90 -4.91
CA CYS A 15 -9.34 -6.29 -5.13
C CYS A 15 -8.73 -7.29 -4.13
N GLY A 16 -7.93 -6.84 -3.15
CA GLY A 16 -7.18 -7.71 -2.25
C GLY A 16 -6.07 -8.52 -2.93
N LYS A 17 -5.66 -8.14 -4.15
CA LYS A 17 -4.63 -8.81 -4.95
C LYS A 17 -3.25 -8.14 -4.85
N GLY A 18 -3.10 -7.17 -3.96
CA GLY A 18 -1.86 -6.43 -3.76
C GLY A 18 -1.89 -5.63 -2.46
N GLU A 19 -0.73 -5.09 -2.08
CA GLU A 19 -0.59 -4.20 -0.94
C GLU A 19 -0.70 -2.73 -1.39
N TRP A 20 -1.13 -1.86 -0.47
CA TRP A 20 -1.16 -0.42 -0.73
C TRP A 20 0.28 0.14 -0.79
N PRO A 21 0.71 0.70 -1.93
CA PRO A 21 2.12 1.08 -2.11
C PRO A 21 2.48 2.38 -1.37
N SER A 22 1.49 3.24 -1.09
CA SER A 22 1.69 4.43 -0.27
C SER A 22 0.37 4.96 0.29
N ARG A 23 0.49 5.82 1.32
CA ARG A 23 -0.66 6.55 1.88
C ARG A 23 -1.36 7.40 0.83
N ALA A 24 -0.59 8.05 -0.05
CA ALA A 24 -1.14 8.87 -1.13
C ALA A 24 -2.02 8.04 -2.06
N VAL A 25 -1.57 6.85 -2.46
CA VAL A 25 -2.36 5.95 -3.33
C VAL A 25 -3.64 5.50 -2.66
N PHE A 26 -3.57 5.07 -1.40
CA PHE A 26 -4.76 4.67 -0.65
C PHE A 26 -5.78 5.80 -0.52
N TRP A 27 -5.36 6.97 -0.04
CA TRP A 27 -6.30 8.08 0.17
C TRP A 27 -6.83 8.68 -1.14
N SER A 28 -6.06 8.57 -2.24
CA SER A 28 -6.58 8.88 -3.57
C SER A 28 -7.68 7.91 -3.97
N ALA A 29 -7.50 6.61 -3.75
CA ALA A 29 -8.51 5.58 -4.01
C ALA A 29 -9.76 5.75 -3.14
N VAL A 30 -9.61 6.10 -1.87
CA VAL A 30 -10.74 6.41 -0.98
C VAL A 30 -11.54 7.60 -1.52
N ARG A 31 -10.87 8.68 -1.93
CA ARG A 31 -11.52 9.91 -2.46
C ARG A 31 -12.11 9.72 -3.85
N PHE A 32 -11.47 8.91 -4.70
CA PHE A 32 -11.96 8.55 -6.02
C PHE A 32 -13.15 7.58 -5.93
N GLY A 33 -13.14 6.72 -4.91
CA GLY A 33 -14.11 5.67 -4.63
C GLY A 33 -13.58 4.30 -5.05
N MET A 34 -13.41 3.37 -4.10
CA MET A 34 -12.81 2.05 -4.37
C MET A 34 -13.55 1.24 -5.44
N LYS A 35 -14.89 1.27 -5.43
CA LYS A 35 -15.69 0.62 -6.48
C LYS A 35 -15.54 1.27 -7.86
N ALA A 36 -15.31 2.58 -7.90
CA ALA A 36 -15.02 3.27 -9.14
C ALA A 36 -13.62 2.89 -9.65
N VAL A 37 -12.62 2.78 -8.77
CA VAL A 37 -11.27 2.30 -9.15
C VAL A 37 -11.32 0.88 -9.71
N GLU A 38 -12.05 -0.04 -9.06
CA GLU A 38 -12.20 -1.43 -9.53
C GLU A 38 -12.84 -1.53 -10.93
N ALA A 39 -13.77 -0.63 -11.25
CA ALA A 39 -14.56 -0.66 -12.48
C ALA A 39 -14.00 0.21 -13.61
N ALA A 40 -13.18 1.22 -13.30
CA ALA A 40 -12.71 2.20 -14.27
C ALA A 40 -11.42 1.76 -14.97
N ARG A 41 -11.30 2.09 -16.27
CA ARG A 41 -10.03 2.02 -16.99
C ARG A 41 -9.27 3.33 -16.79
N TRP A 42 -7.93 3.29 -16.76
CA TRP A 42 -7.11 4.49 -16.53
C TRP A 42 -7.49 5.66 -17.44
N ALA A 43 -7.63 5.41 -18.75
CA ALA A 43 -8.01 6.44 -19.72
C ALA A 43 -9.34 7.14 -19.38
N ASP A 44 -10.28 6.46 -18.73
CA ASP A 44 -11.58 7.02 -18.33
C ASP A 44 -11.51 7.81 -17.01
N ALA A 45 -10.45 7.60 -16.22
CA ALA A 45 -10.29 8.11 -14.86
C ALA A 45 -9.13 9.11 -14.69
N GLU A 46 -8.30 9.29 -15.73
CA GLU A 46 -6.98 9.90 -15.69
C GLU A 46 -6.98 11.28 -15.01
N GLU A 47 -7.80 12.21 -15.48
CA GLU A 47 -7.78 13.59 -15.02
C GLU A 47 -8.15 13.70 -13.52
N ARG A 48 -9.26 13.06 -13.14
CA ARG A 48 -9.77 13.11 -11.77
C ARG A 48 -8.84 12.39 -10.81
N TRP A 49 -8.36 11.19 -11.16
CA TRP A 49 -7.41 10.47 -10.33
C TRP A 49 -6.11 11.25 -10.18
N SER A 50 -5.53 11.75 -11.27
CA SER A 50 -4.28 12.52 -11.25
C SER A 50 -4.37 13.75 -10.34
N SER A 51 -5.52 14.44 -10.37
CA SER A 51 -5.78 15.58 -9.49
C SER A 51 -5.82 15.17 -8.02
N LEU A 52 -6.61 14.14 -7.68
CA LEU A 52 -6.71 13.64 -6.30
C LEU A 52 -5.37 13.10 -5.78
N TRP A 53 -4.62 12.42 -6.63
CA TRP A 53 -3.31 11.87 -6.29
C TRP A 53 -2.29 12.98 -6.04
N ARG A 54 -2.28 14.04 -6.83
CA ARG A 54 -1.43 15.21 -6.59
C ARG A 54 -1.74 15.88 -5.25
N VAL A 55 -3.02 16.04 -4.92
CA VAL A 55 -3.45 16.56 -3.62
C VAL A 55 -2.99 15.64 -2.49
N ALA A 56 -3.21 14.33 -2.62
CA ALA A 56 -2.81 13.35 -1.62
C ALA A 56 -1.29 13.30 -1.40
N VAL A 57 -0.49 13.45 -2.45
CA VAL A 57 0.98 13.52 -2.35
C VAL A 57 1.46 14.78 -1.62
N ALA A 58 0.76 15.91 -1.78
CA ALA A 58 1.11 17.17 -1.14
C ALA A 58 0.65 17.26 0.33
N GLU A 59 -0.31 16.42 0.74
CA GLU A 59 -0.92 16.46 2.07
C GLU A 59 -0.20 15.57 3.10
N HIS A 60 -0.29 15.98 4.36
CA HIS A 60 0.04 15.10 5.50
C HIS A 60 -1.12 14.13 5.75
N LEU A 61 -1.05 12.98 5.10
CA LEU A 61 -2.11 11.98 5.17
C LEU A 61 -2.04 11.12 6.44
N PRO A 62 -3.21 10.79 7.04
CA PRO A 62 -3.26 9.89 8.18
C PRO A 62 -2.80 8.48 7.79
N PRO A 63 -2.39 7.66 8.78
CA PRO A 63 -2.04 6.26 8.55
C PRO A 63 -3.22 5.47 7.99
N ILE A 64 -2.92 4.40 7.25
CA ILE A 64 -3.94 3.48 6.76
C ILE A 64 -4.36 2.57 7.92
N PRO A 65 -5.67 2.41 8.19
CA PRO A 65 -6.17 1.45 9.18
C PRO A 65 -5.60 0.06 8.92
N ASP A 66 -5.13 -0.62 9.96
CA ASP A 66 -4.57 -1.97 9.92
C ASP A 66 -3.33 -2.17 9.02
N ALA A 67 -2.76 -1.12 8.43
CA ALA A 67 -1.58 -1.17 7.57
C ALA A 67 -0.50 -0.13 7.97
N PRO A 68 0.13 -0.28 9.16
CA PRO A 68 0.99 0.74 9.76
C PRO A 68 2.32 0.98 9.03
N LEU A 69 2.68 0.17 8.03
CA LEU A 69 3.95 0.29 7.29
C LEU A 69 3.83 1.04 5.97
N VAL A 70 2.61 1.33 5.52
CA VAL A 70 2.40 1.90 4.19
C VAL A 70 2.92 3.34 4.14
N GLY A 71 3.81 3.61 3.17
CA GLY A 71 4.47 4.91 3.02
C GLY A 71 5.56 5.20 4.05
N ALA A 72 6.01 4.20 4.83
CA ALA A 72 7.26 4.31 5.60
C ALA A 72 8.48 4.27 4.67
N PRO A 73 9.63 4.87 5.05
CA PRO A 73 10.85 4.78 4.27
C PRO A 73 11.24 3.32 4.00
N ALA A 74 11.75 3.05 2.80
CA ALA A 74 12.13 1.69 2.39
C ALA A 74 13.07 1.00 3.40
N SER A 75 13.97 1.76 4.04
CA SER A 75 14.86 1.27 5.10
C SER A 75 14.11 0.81 6.36
N VAL A 76 13.05 1.51 6.76
CA VAL A 76 12.23 1.17 7.94
C VAL A 76 11.37 -0.05 7.66
N VAL A 77 10.79 -0.13 6.46
CA VAL A 77 10.05 -1.32 6.00
C VAL A 77 10.99 -2.52 5.95
N GLN A 78 12.14 -2.39 5.29
CA GLN A 78 13.12 -3.47 5.15
C GLN A 78 13.69 -3.92 6.50
N ALA A 79 13.97 -2.99 7.43
CA ALA A 79 14.41 -3.34 8.78
C ALA A 79 13.35 -4.13 9.55
N LYS A 80 12.07 -3.73 9.48
CA LYS A 80 10.97 -4.46 10.15
C LYS A 80 10.71 -5.83 9.51
N THR A 81 10.76 -5.93 8.18
CA THR A 81 10.66 -7.21 7.48
C THR A 81 11.82 -8.14 7.83
N HIS A 82 13.04 -7.60 7.91
CA HIS A 82 14.21 -8.37 8.32
C HIS A 82 14.08 -8.86 9.77
N LEU A 83 13.62 -8.00 10.68
CA LEU A 83 13.35 -8.38 12.07
C LEU A 83 12.24 -9.42 12.19
N ALA A 84 11.12 -9.27 11.47
CA ALA A 84 10.05 -10.26 11.45
C ALA A 84 10.54 -11.62 10.96
N ARG A 85 11.31 -11.65 9.87
CA ARG A 85 11.96 -12.86 9.36
C ARG A 85 12.94 -13.47 10.37
N MET A 86 13.72 -12.64 11.07
CA MET A 86 14.60 -13.13 12.15
C MET A 86 13.79 -13.73 13.30
N HIS A 87 12.68 -13.12 13.71
CA HIS A 87 11.79 -13.66 14.74
C HIS A 87 11.16 -14.99 14.32
N GLU A 88 10.79 -15.15 13.05
CA GLU A 88 10.31 -16.44 12.52
C GLU A 88 11.41 -17.51 12.54
N ILE A 89 12.65 -17.18 12.14
CA ILE A 89 13.78 -18.13 12.14
C ILE A 89 14.14 -18.53 13.58
N VAL A 90 14.21 -17.58 14.50
CA VAL A 90 14.56 -17.82 15.91
C VAL A 90 13.39 -18.49 16.66
N GLY A 91 12.15 -18.12 16.34
CA GLY A 91 10.94 -18.74 16.88
C GLY A 91 10.77 -20.19 16.41
N SER A 92 11.04 -20.46 15.12
CA SER A 92 11.03 -21.81 14.56
C SER A 92 12.15 -22.69 15.13
N ARG A 93 13.33 -22.12 15.41
CA ARG A 93 14.44 -22.84 16.09
C ARG A 93 14.12 -23.32 17.51
N ARG A 94 13.05 -22.84 18.14
CA ARG A 94 12.69 -23.24 19.51
C ARG A 94 11.80 -24.48 19.58
N GLN A 95 11.25 -24.95 18.45
CA GLN A 95 10.41 -26.16 18.41
C GLN A 95 11.16 -27.44 18.01
N ASP A 96 12.36 -27.33 17.42
CA ASP A 96 13.17 -28.49 17.00
C ASP A 96 14.10 -29.07 18.08
N VAL A 97 14.05 -28.56 19.33
CA VAL A 97 14.93 -29.05 20.44
C VAL A 97 14.13 -29.73 21.56
N LEU A 98 12.86 -30.08 21.32
CA LEU A 98 12.07 -30.90 22.24
C LEU A 98 11.30 -31.96 21.44
N ARG A 99 12.02 -32.93 20.87
CA ARG A 99 11.48 -34.22 20.49
C ARG A 99 12.48 -35.33 20.78
#